data_AF-A0A7D7KSH3-F1
#
_entry.id   AF-A0A7D7KSH3-F1
#
_cell.length_a   1.000
_cell.length_b   1.000
_cell.length_c   1.000
_cell.angle_alpha   90.00
_cell.angle_beta   90.00
_cell.angle_gamma   90.00
#
_symmetry.space_group_name_H-M   'P 1'
#
loop_
_entity.id
_entity.type
_entity.pdbx_description
1 polymer ?
#
loop_
_entity_poly.entity_id
_entity_poly.type
_entity_poly.pdbx_seq_one_letter_code
_entity_poly.pdbx_strand_id
1 'polypeptide(L)' 'MLAEAERIARVQFGQSIMRMTVIDIRDELIAFYERRGYVRTGVKKPFPYGDARFGLPRRDDLRFEVLEKPL' A
#
# COMPACT_ATOMS: atom_id res chain seq x y z
N MET A 1 -14.50 -3.08 -3.85
CA MET A 1 -13.98 -1.96 -3.03
C MET A 1 -12.75 -1.30 -3.65
N LEU A 2 -11.63 -2.00 -3.91
CA LEU A 2 -10.42 -1.36 -4.49
C LEU A 2 -10.67 -0.59 -5.81
N ALA A 3 -11.36 -1.22 -6.77
CA ALA A 3 -11.66 -0.59 -8.06
C ALA A 3 -12.50 0.70 -7.92
N GLU A 4 -13.36 0.78 -6.92
CA GLU A 4 -14.17 1.98 -6.67
C GLU A 4 -13.33 3.11 -6.08
N ALA A 5 -12.38 2.78 -5.20
CA ALA A 5 -11.41 3.76 -4.71
C ALA A 5 -10.54 4.32 -5.85
N GLU A 6 -10.10 3.46 -6.76
CA GLU A 6 -9.37 3.87 -7.98
C GLU A 6 -10.23 4.78 -8.87
N ARG A 7 -11.49 4.43 -9.07
CA ARG A 7 -12.44 5.26 -9.83
C ARG A 7 -12.64 6.63 -9.19
N ILE A 8 -12.83 6.71 -7.88
CA ILE A 8 -12.99 7.98 -7.15
C ILE A 8 -11.72 8.82 -7.28
N ALA A 9 -10.54 8.22 -7.06
CA ALA A 9 -9.27 8.93 -7.17
C ALA A 9 -9.05 9.52 -8.57
N ARG A 10 -9.39 8.78 -9.63
CA ARG A 10 -9.30 9.26 -11.01
C ARG A 10 -10.35 10.33 -11.32
N VAL A 11 -11.64 10.04 -11.07
CA VAL A 11 -12.76 10.83 -11.57
C VAL A 11 -13.06 12.04 -10.69
N GLN A 12 -13.05 11.87 -9.36
CA GLN A 12 -13.43 12.95 -8.44
C GLN A 12 -12.23 13.78 -8.03
N PHE A 13 -11.08 13.14 -7.79
CA PHE A 13 -9.87 13.84 -7.32
C PHE A 13 -8.89 14.18 -8.44
N GLY A 14 -9.14 13.75 -9.68
CA GLY A 14 -8.30 14.07 -10.83
C GLY A 14 -6.87 13.53 -10.72
N GLN A 15 -6.64 12.48 -9.94
CA GLN A 15 -5.30 11.93 -9.73
C GLN A 15 -4.91 10.99 -10.87
N SER A 16 -3.63 11.03 -11.25
CA SER A 16 -3.05 10.18 -12.30
C SER A 16 -2.41 8.90 -11.75
N ILE A 17 -2.22 8.79 -10.43
CA ILE A 17 -1.56 7.66 -9.78
C ILE A 17 -2.27 7.35 -8.46
N MET A 18 -2.47 6.05 -8.19
CA MET A 18 -2.86 5.55 -6.88
C MET A 18 -1.61 5.02 -6.18
N ARG A 19 -1.36 5.51 -4.97
CA ARG A 19 -0.25 5.07 -4.12
C ARG A 19 -0.79 4.39 -2.88
N MET A 20 -0.18 3.26 -2.50
CA MET A 20 -0.47 2.57 -1.25
C MET A 20 0.80 2.15 -0.53
N THR A 21 0.68 1.90 0.77
CA THR A 21 1.75 1.31 1.59
C THR A 21 1.29 -0.04 2.11
N VAL A 22 2.12 -1.06 1.94
CA VAL A 22 1.82 -2.44 2.33
C VAL A 22 2.96 -2.96 3.18
N ILE A 23 2.67 -3.67 4.28
CA ILE A 23 3.73 -4.30 5.10
C ILE A 23 4.52 -5.25 4.20
N ASP A 24 5.83 -5.06 4.14
CA ASP A 24 6.61 -5.60 3.05
C ASP A 24 6.89 -7.10 3.13
N ILE A 25 6.79 -7.68 4.33
CA ILE A 25 6.87 -9.12 4.56
C ILE A 25 5.59 -9.86 4.16
N ARG A 26 4.54 -9.16 3.72
CA ARG A 26 3.26 -9.76 3.30
C ARG A 26 3.23 -10.04 1.80
N ASP A 27 4.05 -10.98 1.35
CA ASP A 27 4.21 -11.28 -0.08
C ASP A 27 2.90 -11.64 -0.79
N GLU A 28 2.01 -12.42 -0.18
CA GLU A 28 0.71 -12.76 -0.78
C GLU A 28 -0.18 -11.53 -1.03
N LEU A 29 -0.16 -10.56 -0.10
CA LEU A 29 -0.93 -9.33 -0.23
C LEU A 29 -0.30 -8.42 -1.29
N ILE A 30 1.03 -8.36 -1.35
CA ILE A 30 1.70 -7.61 -2.41
C ILE A 30 1.38 -8.22 -3.78
N ALA A 31 1.49 -9.54 -3.93
CA ALA A 31 1.14 -10.23 -5.16
C ALA A 31 -0.32 -10.02 -5.57
N PHE A 32 -1.24 -9.89 -4.60
CA PHE A 32 -2.64 -9.54 -4.86
C PHE A 32 -2.78 -8.16 -5.54
N TYR A 33 -1.98 -7.17 -5.14
CA TYR A 33 -1.97 -5.83 -5.74
C TYR A 33 -1.20 -5.81 -7.07
N GLU A 34 -0.10 -6.55 -7.19
CA GLU A 34 0.67 -6.68 -8.43
C GLU A 34 -0.21 -7.21 -9.58
N ARG A 35 -1.01 -8.26 -9.32
CA ARG A 35 -1.99 -8.79 -10.29
C ARG A 35 -3.06 -7.77 -10.71
N ARG A 36 -3.18 -6.64 -10.02
CA ARG A 36 -4.15 -5.57 -10.31
C ARG A 36 -3.50 -4.31 -10.88
N GLY A 37 -2.22 -4.39 -11.25
CA GLY A 37 -1.47 -3.33 -11.93
C GLY A 37 -0.67 -2.41 -11.01
N TYR A 38 -0.58 -2.73 -9.71
CA TYR A 38 0.35 -2.03 -8.83
C TYR A 38 1.77 -2.54 -9.02
N VAL A 39 2.75 -1.66 -8.89
CA VAL A 39 4.17 -1.97 -9.03
C VAL A 39 4.90 -1.55 -7.76
N ARG A 40 5.84 -2.39 -7.32
CA ARG A 40 6.77 -2.03 -6.23
C ARG A 40 7.65 -0.88 -6.66
N THR A 41 7.71 0.17 -5.86
CA THR A 41 8.57 1.32 -6.13
C THR A 41 9.99 1.15 -5.59
N GLY A 42 10.20 0.16 -4.70
CA GLY A 42 11.45 -0.02 -3.95
C GLY A 42 11.56 0.93 -2.74
N VAL A 43 10.65 1.90 -2.60
CA VAL A 43 10.65 2.84 -1.49
C VAL A 43 10.07 2.16 -0.24
N LYS A 44 10.90 2.05 0.80
CA LYS A 44 10.50 1.57 2.12
C LYS A 44 10.19 2.71 3.08
N LYS A 45 9.15 2.56 3.91
CA LYS A 45 8.85 3.47 5.02
C LYS A 45 8.84 2.72 6.35
N PRO A 46 9.27 3.34 7.45
CA PRO A 46 9.22 2.69 8.76
C PRO A 46 7.77 2.39 9.17
N PHE A 47 7.55 1.25 9.81
CA PHE A 47 6.29 0.97 10.49
C PHE A 47 6.24 1.78 11.80
N PRO A 48 5.11 2.43 12.15
CA PRO A 48 5.00 3.25 13.36
C PRO A 48 4.87 2.38 14.62
N TYR A 49 6.00 1.90 15.10
CA TYR A 49 6.08 1.20 16.40
C TYR A 49 5.61 2.09 17.55
N GLY A 50 4.89 1.50 18.50
CA GLY A 50 4.36 2.21 19.68
C GLY A 50 3.05 2.97 19.44
N ASP A 51 2.53 3.02 18.21
CA ASP A 51 1.22 3.59 17.92
C ASP A 51 0.14 2.50 17.87
N ALA A 52 -0.62 2.37 18.96
CA ALA A 52 -1.66 1.35 19.11
C ALA A 52 -2.77 1.43 18.04
N ARG A 53 -2.92 2.54 17.31
CA ARG A 53 -3.86 2.65 16.19
C ARG A 53 -3.53 1.70 15.03
N PHE A 54 -2.27 1.25 14.96
CA PHE A 54 -1.79 0.30 13.96
C PHE A 54 -1.77 -1.15 14.47
N GLY A 55 -2.34 -1.39 15.66
CA GLY A 55 -2.29 -2.67 16.36
C GLY A 55 -1.00 -2.86 17.16
N LEU A 56 -0.93 -3.96 17.90
CA LEU A 56 0.26 -4.35 18.64
C LEU A 56 1.10 -5.30 17.76
N PRO A 57 2.20 -4.83 17.15
CA PRO A 57 3.01 -5.66 16.28
C PRO A 57 3.68 -6.78 17.09
N ARG A 58 3.64 -8.01 16.56
CA ARG A 58 4.30 -9.19 17.15
C ARG A 58 5.77 -9.34 16.72
N ARG A 59 6.26 -8.40 15.91
CA ARG A 59 7.60 -8.36 15.33
C ARG A 59 8.14 -6.94 15.37
N ASP A 60 9.45 -6.78 15.44
CA ASP A 60 10.18 -5.51 15.52
C ASP A 60 10.80 -5.06 14.18
N ASP A 61 10.66 -5.86 13.12
CA ASP A 61 11.26 -5.67 11.80
C ASP A 61 10.27 -5.19 10.70
N LEU A 62 9.06 -4.75 11.07
CA LEU A 62 8.05 -4.32 10.12
C LEU A 62 8.45 -3.00 9.44
N ARG A 63 8.26 -2.98 8.12
CA ARG A 63 8.35 -1.79 7.28
C ARG A 63 7.28 -1.86 6.20
N PHE A 64 6.92 -0.70 5.67
CA PHE A 64 6.07 -0.61 4.50
C PHE A 64 6.89 -0.60 3.23
N GLU A 65 6.40 -1.27 2.19
CA GLU A 65 6.73 -1.03 0.79
C GLU A 65 5.70 -0.08 0.18
N VAL A 66 6.15 0.90 -0.60
CA VAL A 66 5.26 1.75 -1.39
C VAL A 66 4.99 1.08 -2.73
N LEU A 67 3.70 0.89 -3.05
CA LEU A 67 3.22 0.43 -4.34
C LEU A 67 2.52 1.57 -5.09
N GLU A 68 2.66 1.61 -6.40
CA GLU A 68 2.00 2.58 -7.28
C GLU A 68 1.31 1.92 -8.47
N LYS A 69 0.18 2.48 -8.87
CA LYS A 69 -0.55 2.11 -10.09
C LYS A 69 -0.96 3.39 -10.83
N PRO A 70 -0.60 3.55 -12.12
CA PRO A 70 -1.18 4.59 -12.96
C PRO A 70 -2.70 4.42 -13.00
N LEU A 71 -3.42 5.50 -12.66
CA LEU A 71 -4.86 5.44 -12.45
C LEU A 71 -5.67 5.45 -13.69
#